data_AF-A0AA45MGW3-F1
#
_entry.id   AF-A0AA45MGW3-F1
#
_cell.length_a   1.000
_cell.length_b   1.000
_cell.length_c   1.000
_cell.angle_alpha   90.00
_cell.angle_beta   90.00
_cell.angle_gamma   90.00
#
_symmetry.space_group_name_H-M   'P 1'
#
loop_
_entity.id
_entity.type
_entity.pdbx_description
1 polymer ?
#
loop_
_entity_poly.entity_id
_entity_poly.type
_entity_poly.pdbx_seq_one_letter_code
_entity_poly.pdbx_strand_id
1 'polypeptide(L)'
;MRRNKGFTLVELLVVLAIISLLLTIALPRYFSSVDKSKEVALRENLQVLRSGIDKYYADRGEYPAALADLVAQRYFRKVPLDPVTESSTTWQLLPSADADKPGVADIRSGAKGKTRDGIPFEQL
;
A
#
# COMPACT_ATOMS: atom_id res chain seq x y z
N MET A 1 31.46 -51.27 6.73
CA MET A 1 30.19 -50.55 6.96
C MET A 1 30.51 -49.15 7.46
N ARG A 2 30.18 -48.09 6.71
CA ARG A 2 30.36 -46.70 7.19
C ARG A 2 29.25 -46.41 8.20
N ARG A 3 29.61 -46.08 9.44
CA ARG A 3 28.67 -45.57 10.46
C ARG A 3 28.24 -44.16 10.04
N ASN A 4 26.99 -44.01 9.61
CA ASN A 4 26.37 -42.68 9.51
C ASN A 4 26.24 -42.11 10.92
N LYS A 5 26.99 -41.06 11.23
CA LYS A 5 26.80 -40.28 12.45
C LYS A 5 25.55 -39.41 12.26
N GLY A 6 24.54 -39.61 13.10
CA GLY A 6 23.37 -38.73 13.17
C GLY A 6 23.68 -37.46 13.97
N PHE A 7 22.84 -36.43 13.82
CA PHE A 7 22.89 -35.22 14.64
C PHE A 7 22.51 -35.53 16.09
N THR A 8 23.15 -34.86 17.03
CA THR A 8 22.79 -34.86 18.45
C THR A 8 21.72 -33.81 18.74
N LEU A 9 20.96 -34.01 19.83
CA LEU A 9 20.00 -33.02 20.31
C LEU A 9 20.68 -31.68 20.65
N VAL A 10 21.89 -31.73 21.19
CA VAL A 10 22.66 -30.53 21.57
C VAL A 10 23.02 -29.69 20.34
N GLU A 11 23.42 -30.32 19.24
CA GLU A 11 23.73 -29.61 17.98
C GLU A 11 22.50 -28.88 17.43
N LEU A 12 21.32 -29.51 17.47
CA LEU A 12 20.08 -28.85 17.03
C LEU A 12 19.73 -27.66 17.93
N LEU A 13 19.93 -27.79 19.25
CA LEU A 13 19.67 -26.71 20.20
C LEU A 13 20.57 -25.49 19.94
N VAL A 14 21.86 -25.70 19.68
CA VAL A 14 22.80 -24.62 19.35
C VAL A 14 22.39 -23.92 18.05
N VAL A 15 21.99 -24.68 17.02
CA VAL A 15 21.53 -24.12 15.75
C VAL A 15 20.28 -23.26 15.94
N LEU A 16 19.28 -23.74 16.68
CA LEU A 16 18.06 -22.99 16.96
C LEU A 16 18.35 -21.72 17.78
N ALA A 17 19.29 -21.79 18.73
CA ALA A 17 19.73 -20.61 19.50
C ALA A 17 20.38 -19.55 18.62
N ILE A 18 21.19 -19.94 17.62
CA ILE A 18 21.78 -19.00 16.67
C ILE A 18 20.69 -18.39 15.76
N ILE A 19 19.73 -19.20 15.28
CA ILE A 19 18.64 -18.72 14.42
C ILE A 19 17.77 -17.69 15.17
N SER A 20 17.41 -17.95 16.42
CA SER A 20 16.59 -17.02 17.21
C SER A 20 17.31 -15.69 17.47
N LEU A 21 18.62 -15.74 17.75
CA LEU A 21 19.46 -14.55 17.89
C LEU A 21 19.47 -13.71 16.61
N LEU A 22 19.65 -14.34 15.45
CA LEU A 22 19.65 -13.64 14.16
C LEU A 22 18.28 -13.01 13.84
N LEU A 23 17.19 -13.74 14.10
CA LEU A 23 15.83 -13.25 13.85
C LEU A 23 15.50 -11.99 14.66
N THR A 24 16.04 -11.88 15.88
CA THR A 24 15.83 -10.71 16.75
C THR A 24 16.32 -9.42 16.11
N ILE A 25 17.42 -9.47 15.34
CA ILE A 25 17.99 -8.31 14.65
C ILE A 25 17.38 -8.15 13.25
N ALA A 26 17.05 -9.26 12.58
CA ALA A 26 16.56 -9.26 11.20
C ALA A 26 15.11 -8.77 11.08
N LEU A 27 14.20 -9.22 11.96
CA LEU A 27 12.76 -8.96 11.82
C LEU A 27 12.39 -7.46 11.89
N PRO A 28 12.89 -6.66 12.86
CA PRO A 28 12.55 -5.23 12.90
C PRO A 28 13.00 -4.48 11.64
N ARG A 29 14.16 -4.84 11.09
CA ARG A 29 14.67 -4.26 9.85
C ARG A 29 13.82 -4.66 8.64
N TYR A 30 13.41 -5.92 8.58
CA TYR A 30 12.54 -6.42 7.53
C TYR A 30 11.19 -5.70 7.51
N PHE A 31 10.47 -5.66 8.63
CA PHE A 31 9.17 -4.98 8.71
C PHE A 31 9.28 -3.49 8.39
N SER A 32 10.30 -2.81 8.93
CA SER A 32 10.61 -1.41 8.61
C SER A 32 10.81 -1.20 7.10
N SER A 33 11.51 -2.10 6.41
CA SER A 33 11.70 -2.01 4.96
C SER A 33 10.39 -2.24 4.19
N VAL A 34 9.56 -3.18 4.62
CA VAL A 34 8.26 -3.47 4.00
C VAL A 34 7.33 -2.26 4.15
N ASP A 35 7.24 -1.68 5.35
CA ASP A 35 6.40 -0.50 5.61
C ASP A 35 6.84 0.69 4.75
N LYS A 36 8.16 0.92 4.63
CA LYS A 36 8.70 1.96 3.74
C LYS A 36 8.30 1.72 2.28
N SER A 37 8.41 0.48 1.79
CA SER A 37 8.02 0.14 0.42
C SER A 37 6.52 0.35 0.19
N LYS A 38 5.68 -0.02 1.17
CA LYS A 38 4.23 0.22 1.12
C LYS A 38 3.91 1.72 1.07
N GLU A 39 4.57 2.55 1.87
CA GLU A 39 4.37 4.00 1.85
C GLU A 39 4.77 4.65 0.52
N VAL A 40 5.89 4.22 -0.06
CA VAL A 40 6.33 4.72 -1.38
C VAL A 40 5.31 4.34 -2.46
N ALA A 41 4.91 3.07 -2.50
CA ALA A 41 3.89 2.60 -3.44
C ALA A 41 2.54 3.28 -3.23
N LEU A 42 2.18 3.63 -1.98
CA LEU A 42 0.94 4.34 -1.68
C LEU A 42 0.94 5.73 -2.31
N ARG A 43 2.03 6.48 -2.13
CA ARG A 43 2.18 7.82 -2.72
C ARG A 43 2.13 7.77 -4.25
N GLU A 44 2.78 6.78 -4.85
CA GLU A 44 2.73 6.56 -6.30
C GLU A 44 1.31 6.23 -6.78
N ASN A 45 0.61 5.31 -6.11
CA ASN A 45 -0.76 4.95 -6.46
C ASN A 45 -1.73 6.13 -6.31
N LEU A 46 -1.59 6.94 -5.25
CA LEU A 46 -2.36 8.18 -5.07
C LEU A 46 -2.09 9.17 -6.19
N GLN A 47 -0.83 9.39 -6.57
CA GLN A 47 -0.47 10.28 -7.66
C GLN A 47 -1.05 9.81 -8.99
N VAL A 48 -0.96 8.51 -9.28
CA VAL A 48 -1.53 7.90 -10.50
C VAL A 48 -3.05 8.08 -10.52
N LEU A 49 -3.73 7.79 -9.42
CA LEU A 49 -5.19 7.94 -9.30
C LEU A 49 -5.64 9.39 -9.49
N ARG A 50 -5.02 10.34 -8.77
CA ARG A 50 -5.29 11.78 -8.91
C ARG A 50 -5.08 12.25 -10.34
N SER A 51 -3.96 11.85 -10.96
CA SER A 51 -3.70 12.18 -12.37
C SER A 51 -4.76 11.62 -13.33
N GLY A 52 -5.35 10.46 -13.02
CA GLY A 52 -6.46 9.91 -13.81
C GLY A 52 -7.77 10.68 -13.63
N ILE A 53 -8.05 11.13 -12.40
CA ILE A 53 -9.19 12.01 -12.09
C ILE A 53 -9.04 13.34 -12.84
N ASP A 54 -7.86 13.96 -12.76
CA ASP A 54 -7.57 15.23 -13.43
C ASP A 54 -7.71 15.12 -14.95
N LYS A 55 -7.23 14.01 -15.54
CA LYS A 55 -7.41 13.73 -16.97
C LYS A 55 -8.88 13.55 -17.34
N TYR A 56 -9.64 12.81 -16.53
CA TYR A 56 -11.07 12.63 -16.75
C TYR A 56 -11.79 13.98 -16.77
N TYR A 57 -11.47 14.85 -15.80
CA TYR A 57 -12.01 16.20 -15.73
C TYR A 57 -11.58 17.06 -16.92
N ALA A 58 -10.31 17.00 -17.35
CA ALA A 58 -9.81 17.74 -18.51
C ALA A 58 -10.53 17.34 -19.81
N ASP A 59 -10.83 16.05 -19.97
CA ASP A 59 -11.45 15.52 -21.19
C ASP A 59 -12.97 15.71 -21.22
N ARG A 60 -13.65 15.72 -20.06
CA ARG A 60 -15.12 15.77 -19.96
C ARG A 60 -15.72 17.02 -19.34
N GLY A 61 -14.91 17.81 -18.64
CA GLY A 61 -15.37 18.98 -17.89
C GLY A 61 -16.12 18.66 -16.59
N GLU A 62 -16.22 17.39 -16.20
CA GLU A 62 -16.89 16.92 -14.99
C GLU A 62 -16.01 15.91 -14.24
N TYR A 63 -16.17 15.80 -12.92
CA TYR A 63 -15.44 14.80 -12.13
C TYR A 63 -16.14 13.42 -12.23
N PRO A 64 -15.39 12.31 -12.11
CA PRO A 64 -15.99 10.98 -12.09
C PRO A 64 -16.89 10.79 -10.85
N ALA A 65 -18.01 10.09 -10.98
CA ALA A 65 -18.88 9.82 -9.83
C ALA A 65 -18.28 8.75 -8.90
N ALA A 66 -17.54 7.81 -9.47
CA ALA A 66 -16.79 6.79 -8.75
C ALA A 66 -15.50 6.39 -9.48
N LEU A 67 -14.56 5.75 -8.78
CA LEU A 67 -13.33 5.21 -9.40
C LEU A 67 -13.61 4.18 -10.50
N ALA A 68 -14.77 3.52 -10.45
CA ALA A 68 -15.19 2.56 -11.47
C ALA A 68 -15.34 3.23 -12.85
N ASP A 69 -15.73 4.51 -12.88
CA ASP A 69 -15.90 5.27 -14.13
C ASP A 69 -14.57 5.46 -14.85
N LEU A 70 -13.48 5.63 -14.10
CA LEU A 70 -12.13 5.74 -14.67
C LEU A 70 -11.70 4.44 -15.38
N VAL A 71 -12.18 3.28 -14.92
CA VAL A 71 -11.93 1.99 -15.58
C VAL A 71 -12.86 1.82 -16.79
N ALA A 72 -14.15 2.11 -16.61
CA ALA A 72 -15.16 2.01 -17.68
C ALA A 72 -14.79 2.88 -18.88
N GLN A 73 -14.30 4.09 -18.62
CA GLN A 73 -13.88 5.07 -19.63
C GLN A 73 -12.40 4.93 -20.04
N ARG A 74 -11.74 3.84 -19.66
CA ARG A 74 -10.38 3.47 -20.12
C ARG A 74 -9.24 4.40 -19.69
N TYR A 75 -9.43 5.25 -18.69
CA TYR A 75 -8.32 5.98 -18.04
C TYR A 75 -7.42 5.03 -17.24
N PHE A 76 -8.02 3.98 -16.66
CA PHE A 76 -7.30 2.89 -16.02
C PHE A 76 -7.71 1.53 -16.57
N ARG A 77 -6.77 0.57 -16.58
CA ARG A 77 -7.10 -0.84 -16.84
C ARG A 77 -7.80 -1.49 -15.63
N LYS A 78 -7.43 -1.07 -14.43
CA LYS A 78 -8.00 -1.47 -13.14
C LYS A 78 -7.67 -0.39 -12.11
N VAL A 79 -8.48 -0.27 -11.06
CA VAL A 79 -8.16 0.60 -9.91
C VAL A 79 -6.96 0.01 -9.16
N PRO A 80 -5.89 0.78 -8.91
CA PRO A 80 -4.79 0.34 -8.05
C PRO A 80 -5.26 0.01 -6.63
N LEU A 81 -4.57 -0.93 -5.98
CA LEU A 81 -4.79 -1.23 -4.56
C LEU A 81 -4.07 -0.20 -3.68
N ASP A 82 -4.62 0.05 -2.49
CA ASP A 82 -3.90 0.73 -1.43
C ASP A 82 -2.94 -0.30 -0.79
N PRO A 83 -1.61 -0.10 -0.86
CA PRO A 83 -0.64 -1.10 -0.40
C PRO A 83 -0.53 -1.17 1.13
N VAL A 84 -1.09 -0.21 1.87
CA VAL A 84 -1.10 -0.21 3.33
C VAL A 84 -2.30 -1.02 3.85
N THR A 85 -3.48 -0.86 3.25
CA THR A 85 -4.67 -1.66 3.58
C THR A 85 -4.78 -2.96 2.81
N GLU A 86 -3.98 -3.13 1.76
CA GLU A 86 -4.00 -4.24 0.81
C GLU A 86 -5.35 -4.40 0.09
N SER A 87 -6.08 -3.29 -0.13
CA SER A 87 -7.41 -3.30 -0.72
C SER A 87 -7.61 -2.18 -1.75
N SER A 88 -8.43 -2.43 -2.77
CA SER A 88 -8.86 -1.41 -3.75
C SER A 88 -10.17 -0.70 -3.38
N THR A 89 -10.79 -1.05 -2.26
CA THR A 89 -12.12 -0.52 -1.85
C THR A 89 -12.05 0.42 -0.66
N THR A 90 -10.89 0.54 -0.01
CA THR A 90 -10.71 1.36 1.19
C THR A 90 -10.38 2.82 0.87
N TRP A 91 -10.25 3.19 -0.40
CA TRP A 91 -9.97 4.57 -0.79
C TRP A 91 -11.06 5.52 -0.27
N GLN A 92 -10.65 6.61 0.37
CA GLN A 92 -11.55 7.68 0.78
C GLN A 92 -11.69 8.66 -0.38
N LEU A 93 -12.90 8.77 -0.91
CA LEU A 93 -13.23 9.65 -2.03
C LEU A 93 -13.64 11.01 -1.47
N LEU A 94 -12.99 12.07 -1.94
CA LEU A 94 -13.32 13.44 -1.57
C LEU A 94 -14.13 14.08 -2.69
N PRO A 95 -15.37 14.50 -2.42
CA PRO A 95 -16.16 15.19 -3.40
C PRO A 95 -15.54 16.55 -3.72
N SER A 96 -15.79 17.04 -4.93
CA SER A 96 -15.52 18.42 -5.31
C SER A 96 -16.18 19.41 -4.34
N ALA A 97 -15.44 20.45 -3.97
CA ALA A 97 -15.98 21.57 -3.19
C ALA A 97 -16.89 22.49 -4.02
N ASP A 98 -16.80 22.38 -5.35
CA ASP A 98 -17.60 23.16 -6.29
C ASP A 98 -18.92 22.44 -6.55
N ALA A 99 -20.04 23.06 -6.13
CA ALA A 99 -21.38 22.51 -6.28
C ALA A 99 -21.81 22.34 -7.74
N ASP A 100 -21.25 23.15 -8.65
CA ASP A 100 -21.54 23.07 -10.08
C ASP A 100 -20.78 21.91 -10.76
N LYS A 101 -19.83 21.28 -10.05
CA LYS A 101 -18.99 20.18 -10.54
C LYS A 101 -19.02 19.01 -9.57
N PRO A 102 -20.15 18.30 -9.44
CA PRO A 102 -20.24 17.14 -8.57
C PRO A 102 -19.30 16.02 -9.03
N GLY A 103 -18.88 15.17 -8.09
CA GLY A 103 -18.02 14.02 -8.35
C GLY A 103 -16.77 14.01 -7.48
N VAL A 104 -15.93 13.01 -7.68
CA VAL A 104 -14.70 12.77 -6.92
C VAL A 104 -13.59 13.66 -7.47
N ALA A 105 -13.23 14.70 -6.71
CA ALA A 105 -12.14 15.61 -7.08
C ALA A 105 -10.78 15.18 -6.52
N ASP A 106 -10.77 14.49 -5.38
CA ASP A 106 -9.56 13.99 -4.76
C ASP A 106 -9.79 12.61 -4.11
N ILE A 107 -8.71 11.91 -3.83
CA ILE A 107 -8.68 10.58 -3.24
C ILE A 107 -7.60 10.49 -2.17
N ARG A 108 -7.89 9.75 -1.11
CA ARG A 108 -6.98 9.54 0.03
C ARG A 108 -6.97 8.08 0.46
N SER A 109 -5.89 7.67 1.11
CA SER A 109 -5.80 6.33 1.69
C SER A 109 -6.84 6.15 2.80
N GLY A 110 -7.42 4.95 2.88
CA GLY A 110 -8.24 4.55 4.03
C GLY A 110 -7.45 3.89 5.14
N ALA A 111 -6.13 3.85 5.04
CA ALA A 111 -5.29 3.29 6.08
C ALA A 111 -5.39 4.12 7.37
N LYS A 112 -5.42 3.41 8.51
CA LYS A 112 -5.37 4.04 9.82
C LYS A 112 -3.91 4.21 10.25
N GLY A 113 -3.66 5.26 11.02
CA GLY A 113 -2.34 5.54 11.57
C GLY A 113 -1.59 6.60 10.77
N LYS A 114 -0.26 6.57 10.87
CA LYS A 114 0.62 7.60 10.33
C LYS A 114 1.75 6.95 9.53
N THR A 115 2.25 7.68 8.55
CA THR A 115 3.50 7.37 7.88
C THR A 115 4.65 7.40 8.87
N ARG A 116 5.81 6.88 8.44
CA ARG A 116 7.07 7.00 9.16
C ARG A 116 7.47 8.46 9.47
N ASP A 117 7.01 9.41 8.65
CA ASP A 117 7.24 10.84 8.85
C ASP A 117 6.23 11.50 9.81
N GLY A 118 5.29 10.72 10.36
CA GLY A 118 4.27 11.19 11.29
C GLY A 118 3.03 11.81 10.63
N ILE A 119 2.92 11.74 9.31
CA ILE A 119 1.77 12.26 8.54
C ILE A 119 0.65 11.22 8.58
N PRO A 120 -0.58 11.55 9.00
CA PRO A 120 -1.70 10.62 8.91
C PRO A 120 -1.93 10.15 7.48
N PHE A 121 -2.21 8.86 7.27
CA PHE A 121 -2.48 8.32 5.93
C PHE A 121 -3.68 8.99 5.25
N GLU A 122 -4.66 9.41 6.05
CA GLU A 122 -5.84 10.17 5.63
C GLU A 122 -5.53 11.62 5.21
N GLN A 123 -4.26 12.04 5.26
CA GLN A 123 -3.80 13.37 4.85
C GLN A 123 -2.80 13.33 3.69
N LEU A 124 -2.45 12.13 3.19
CA LEU A 124 -1.63 11.95 1.99
C LEU A 124 -2.44 12.21 0.72
#